data_AF-D7E720-F1
#
_entry.id   AF-D7E720-F1
#
_cell.length_a   1.000
_cell.length_b   1.000
_cell.length_c   1.000
_cell.angle_alpha   90.00
_cell.angle_beta   90.00
_cell.angle_gamma   90.00
#
_symmetry.space_group_name_H-M   'P 1'
#
loop_
_entity.id
_entity.type
_entity.pdbx_description
1 polymer ?
#
loop_
_entity_poly.entity_id
_entity_poly.type
_entity_poly.pdbx_seq_one_letter_code
_entity_poly.pdbx_strand_id
1 'polypeptide(L)'
;MLFENIRFLDTTLRDGEQTPGVALTTEDKVSIAQKLDELGIDIIEAGSAITSEGERESIKAITAENINAEICSYCRIKNSDVDYALECDVDSIHLVVPVSDLHITAKLKKDRDEVRQIASEVTEYAKDHGLIVELSGEDASRADHEFLKSLYSDGISAGADRLCYCDTVGMLIPEKTREIFSDMSSSLDAPLSVHCHDDFGLAVANSVAAINAGARECHMTVNGIGERAGNTSLEEVIMILEWLYNYDTGIKLEELYKTSRTVSRLTGLPVSANKALVGENAFTHEAGIHVHGLLANTSTYEPLKPETIGRERKIVMGKHAGKSSLKLALKELGLEVDESQLDEILSRVKVLADKGKRVSDADIQSIAETVLEIYREPKVKLEELTVVSGNTVTPTASTKLNVNGQDIVEAGVGNGPVDAAIQGVRKAISGVADIQLQEYHVDAITGGTDALVEVLVKLSKDGKIITSRGARTDIIMASVEAVLNGINYLLDE
;
A
#
# COMPACT_ATOMS: atom_id res chain seq x y z
N MET A 1 -16.82 -26.88 -8.47
CA MET A 1 -15.71 -26.56 -7.54
C MET A 1 -16.27 -25.69 -6.41
N LEU A 2 -15.56 -25.43 -5.31
CA LEU A 2 -16.07 -24.52 -4.25
C LEU A 2 -16.26 -23.08 -4.78
N PHE A 3 -15.50 -22.72 -5.81
CA PHE A 3 -15.49 -21.40 -6.42
C PHE A 3 -15.53 -21.54 -7.94
N GLU A 4 -16.40 -20.78 -8.60
CA GLU A 4 -16.51 -20.70 -10.06
C GLU A 4 -16.86 -19.25 -10.44
N ASN A 5 -16.06 -18.66 -11.33
CA ASN A 5 -16.26 -17.32 -11.92
C ASN A 5 -16.49 -16.19 -10.90
N ILE A 6 -15.54 -15.97 -9.99
CA ILE A 6 -15.57 -14.82 -9.08
C ILE A 6 -15.00 -13.60 -9.80
N ARG A 7 -15.72 -12.47 -9.76
CA ARG A 7 -15.24 -11.16 -10.21
C ARG A 7 -14.71 -10.34 -9.03
N PHE A 8 -13.80 -9.42 -9.31
CA PHE A 8 -13.23 -8.53 -8.32
C PHE A 8 -13.46 -7.08 -8.73
N LEU A 9 -14.10 -6.32 -7.85
CA LEU A 9 -14.31 -4.88 -8.00
C LEU A 9 -13.38 -4.15 -7.05
N ASP A 10 -12.51 -3.29 -7.59
CA ASP A 10 -11.74 -2.35 -6.78
C ASP A 10 -12.46 -1.00 -6.67
N THR A 11 -12.64 -0.53 -5.43
CA THR A 11 -13.23 0.78 -5.11
C THR A 11 -12.24 1.72 -4.42
N THR A 12 -10.94 1.57 -4.71
CA THR A 12 -9.90 2.45 -4.16
C THR A 12 -10.12 3.89 -4.60
N LEU A 13 -10.58 4.10 -5.84
CA LEU A 13 -10.80 5.42 -6.44
C LEU A 13 -12.11 6.10 -6.04
N ARG A 14 -13.03 5.39 -5.37
CA ARG A 14 -14.29 5.93 -4.86
C ARG A 14 -14.33 5.85 -3.35
N ASP A 15 -14.49 4.66 -2.79
CA ASP A 15 -14.62 4.47 -1.34
C ASP A 15 -13.29 4.69 -0.62
N GLY A 16 -12.19 4.23 -1.23
CA GLY A 16 -10.85 4.46 -0.72
C GLY A 16 -10.50 5.95 -0.58
N GLU A 17 -10.99 6.78 -1.50
CA GLU A 17 -10.82 8.24 -1.43
C GLU A 17 -11.68 8.89 -0.33
N GLN A 18 -12.72 8.23 0.16
CA GLN A 18 -13.50 8.73 1.31
C GLN A 18 -12.72 8.65 2.64
N THR A 19 -11.52 8.06 2.64
CA THR A 19 -10.63 8.15 3.80
C THR A 19 -10.27 9.61 4.11
N PRO A 20 -10.44 10.07 5.36
CA PRO A 20 -10.11 11.44 5.74
C PRO A 20 -8.67 11.82 5.40
N GLY A 21 -8.50 12.90 4.65
CA GLY A 21 -7.20 13.43 4.25
C GLY A 21 -6.67 12.93 2.90
N VAL A 22 -7.36 11.99 2.27
CA VAL A 22 -7.07 11.61 0.87
C VAL A 22 -7.76 12.59 -0.06
N ALA A 23 -7.02 13.06 -1.07
CA ALA A 23 -7.54 13.89 -2.15
C ALA A 23 -6.67 13.62 -3.39
N LEU A 24 -7.19 12.82 -4.32
CA LEU A 24 -6.42 12.40 -5.49
C LEU A 24 -6.62 13.41 -6.62
N THR A 25 -5.53 13.75 -7.31
CA THR A 25 -5.62 14.49 -8.58
C THR A 25 -6.12 13.58 -9.70
N THR A 26 -6.56 14.16 -10.82
CA THR A 26 -6.94 13.38 -12.00
C THR A 26 -5.81 12.47 -12.47
N GLU A 27 -4.57 12.97 -12.47
CA GLU A 27 -3.38 12.20 -12.84
C GLU A 27 -3.12 11.04 -11.87
N ASP A 28 -3.33 11.26 -10.56
CA ASP A 28 -3.20 10.19 -9.56
C ASP A 28 -4.26 9.10 -9.79
N LYS A 29 -5.51 9.49 -10.07
CA LYS A 29 -6.61 8.56 -10.32
C LYS A 29 -6.36 7.72 -11.57
N VAL A 30 -5.93 8.34 -12.67
CA VAL A 30 -5.56 7.62 -13.90
C VAL A 30 -4.40 6.64 -13.64
N SER A 31 -3.38 7.07 -12.89
CA SER A 31 -2.22 6.22 -12.55
C SER A 31 -2.63 4.99 -11.72
N ILE A 32 -3.53 5.16 -10.75
CA ILE A 32 -4.08 4.05 -9.96
C ILE A 32 -4.94 3.14 -10.84
N ALA A 33 -5.82 3.69 -11.69
CA ALA A 33 -6.67 2.90 -12.58
C ALA A 33 -5.85 2.02 -13.54
N GLN A 34 -4.80 2.58 -14.16
CA GLN A 34 -3.86 1.83 -15.00
C GLN A 34 -3.17 0.70 -14.22
N LYS A 35 -2.79 0.94 -12.95
CA LYS A 35 -2.18 -0.11 -12.11
C LYS A 35 -3.15 -1.22 -11.74
N LEU A 36 -4.42 -0.87 -11.49
CA LEU A 36 -5.47 -1.85 -11.23
C LEU A 36 -5.77 -2.70 -12.47
N ASP A 37 -5.80 -2.10 -13.67
CA ASP A 37 -5.93 -2.84 -14.93
C ASP A 37 -4.72 -3.74 -15.20
N GLU A 38 -3.50 -3.23 -14.99
CA GLU A 38 -2.28 -4.03 -15.11
C GLU A 38 -2.28 -5.23 -14.15
N LEU A 39 -2.81 -5.04 -12.93
CA LEU A 39 -2.98 -6.09 -11.93
C LEU A 39 -3.99 -7.16 -12.37
N GLY A 40 -4.93 -6.81 -13.24
CA GLY A 40 -5.94 -7.70 -13.81
C GLY A 40 -7.31 -7.65 -13.12
N ILE A 41 -7.65 -6.53 -12.46
CA ILE A 41 -8.96 -6.38 -11.83
C ILE A 41 -10.10 -6.42 -12.87
N ASP A 42 -11.27 -6.97 -12.50
CA ASP A 42 -12.40 -7.06 -13.43
C ASP A 42 -13.16 -5.74 -13.57
N ILE A 43 -13.30 -5.00 -12.45
CA ILE A 43 -14.11 -3.78 -12.37
C ILE A 43 -13.36 -2.73 -11.54
N ILE A 44 -13.35 -1.48 -12.01
CA ILE A 44 -12.83 -0.32 -11.29
C ILE A 44 -13.99 0.64 -11.03
N GLU A 45 -14.36 0.84 -9.76
CA GLU A 45 -15.26 1.92 -9.37
C GLU A 45 -14.47 3.23 -9.31
N ALA A 46 -14.49 3.97 -10.43
CA ALA A 46 -13.61 5.11 -10.70
C ALA A 46 -13.98 6.40 -9.95
N GLY A 47 -15.13 6.42 -9.28
CA GLY A 47 -15.61 7.57 -8.54
C GLY A 47 -17.12 7.70 -8.54
N SER A 48 -17.60 8.87 -8.09
CA SER A 48 -19.02 9.22 -8.04
C SER A 48 -19.26 10.46 -8.90
N ALA A 49 -19.78 10.27 -10.13
CA ALA A 49 -19.93 11.35 -11.11
C ALA A 49 -20.78 12.54 -10.61
N ILE A 50 -21.66 12.29 -9.64
CA ILE A 50 -22.49 13.33 -9.03
C ILE A 50 -21.73 14.24 -8.04
N THR A 51 -20.56 13.82 -7.54
CA THR A 51 -19.82 14.53 -6.48
C THR A 51 -19.41 15.93 -6.90
N SER A 52 -18.79 16.09 -8.07
CA SER A 52 -18.34 17.39 -8.59
C SER A 52 -18.02 17.34 -10.08
N GLU A 53 -17.79 18.50 -10.70
CA GLU A 53 -17.32 18.57 -12.08
C GLU A 53 -15.91 17.98 -12.24
N GLY A 54 -14.98 18.28 -11.34
CA GLY A 54 -13.63 17.69 -11.38
C GLY A 54 -13.63 16.17 -11.18
N GLU A 55 -14.62 15.63 -10.46
CA GLU A 55 -14.81 14.19 -10.35
C GLU A 55 -15.22 13.57 -11.69
N ARG A 56 -16.14 14.23 -12.43
CA ARG A 56 -16.53 13.80 -13.78
C ARG A 56 -15.37 13.91 -14.77
N GLU A 57 -14.58 14.98 -14.70
CA GLU A 57 -13.37 15.11 -15.52
C GLU A 57 -12.39 13.97 -15.25
N SER A 58 -12.25 13.55 -14.00
CA SER A 58 -11.37 12.44 -13.62
C SER A 58 -11.88 11.09 -14.10
N ILE A 59 -13.18 10.81 -13.97
CA ILE A 59 -13.79 9.58 -14.50
C ILE A 59 -13.65 9.54 -16.03
N LYS A 60 -13.92 10.66 -16.73
CA LYS A 60 -13.73 10.76 -18.19
C LYS A 60 -12.29 10.53 -18.62
N ALA A 61 -11.32 11.01 -17.83
CA ALA A 61 -9.91 10.76 -18.10
C ALA A 61 -9.60 9.26 -18.02
N ILE A 62 -10.18 8.55 -17.05
CA ILE A 62 -10.02 7.09 -16.90
C ILE A 62 -10.71 6.34 -18.06
N THR A 63 -11.94 6.68 -18.42
CA THR A 63 -12.68 6.00 -19.50
C THR A 63 -12.07 6.26 -20.89
N ALA A 64 -11.29 7.33 -21.04
CA ALA A 64 -10.52 7.61 -22.26
C ALA A 64 -9.23 6.78 -22.38
N GLU A 65 -8.78 6.12 -21.31
CA GLU A 65 -7.62 5.23 -21.34
C GLU A 65 -7.97 3.88 -21.98
N ASN A 66 -6.96 3.18 -22.51
CA ASN A 66 -7.13 1.83 -23.04
C ASN A 66 -7.04 0.78 -21.91
N ILE A 67 -8.04 0.80 -21.02
CA ILE A 67 -8.21 -0.12 -19.88
C ILE A 67 -9.11 -1.30 -20.31
N ASN A 68 -8.80 -2.50 -19.81
CA ASN A 68 -9.59 -3.71 -20.08
C ASN A 68 -10.69 -3.93 -19.03
N ALA A 69 -10.47 -3.47 -17.80
CA ALA A 69 -11.45 -3.53 -16.71
C ALA A 69 -12.73 -2.74 -17.03
N GLU A 70 -13.88 -3.22 -16.55
CA GLU A 70 -15.16 -2.48 -16.59
C GLU A 70 -15.04 -1.21 -15.72
N ILE A 71 -15.34 -0.05 -16.27
CA ILE A 71 -15.33 1.21 -15.52
C ILE A 71 -16.72 1.50 -14.97
N CYS A 72 -16.80 1.59 -13.64
CA CYS A 72 -18.03 1.79 -12.90
C CYS A 72 -18.08 3.15 -12.21
N SER A 73 -19.26 3.78 -12.13
CA SER A 73 -19.49 4.94 -11.25
C SER A 73 -20.58 4.68 -10.21
N TYR A 74 -20.31 5.13 -8.98
CA TYR A 74 -21.28 5.15 -7.91
C TYR A 74 -22.45 6.08 -8.25
N CYS A 75 -23.67 5.60 -8.06
CA CYS A 75 -24.90 6.35 -8.21
C CYS A 75 -25.82 6.16 -6.99
N ARG A 76 -26.50 7.24 -6.58
CA ARG A 76 -27.69 7.10 -5.72
C ARG A 76 -28.89 6.73 -6.59
N ILE A 77 -29.99 6.31 -5.98
CA ILE A 77 -31.28 6.04 -6.65
C ILE A 77 -31.97 7.31 -7.21
N LYS A 78 -31.34 7.98 -8.17
CA LYS A 78 -31.83 9.19 -8.86
C LYS A 78 -31.37 9.20 -10.31
N ASN A 79 -32.29 9.49 -11.24
CA ASN A 79 -31.98 9.60 -12.67
C ASN A 79 -30.88 10.64 -12.95
N SER A 80 -30.84 11.75 -12.21
CA SER A 80 -29.78 12.75 -12.37
C SER A 80 -28.38 12.21 -12.11
N ASP A 81 -28.23 11.24 -11.22
CA ASP A 81 -26.94 10.63 -10.94
C ASP A 81 -26.54 9.71 -12.11
N VAL A 82 -27.51 8.98 -12.69
CA VAL A 82 -27.33 8.16 -13.90
C VAL A 82 -26.95 9.04 -15.11
N ASP A 83 -27.61 10.18 -15.30
CA ASP A 83 -27.30 11.12 -16.38
C ASP A 83 -25.84 11.59 -16.32
N TYR A 84 -25.33 11.93 -15.12
CA TYR A 84 -23.93 12.31 -14.96
C TYR A 84 -22.96 11.14 -15.16
N ALA A 85 -23.33 9.92 -14.79
CA ALA A 85 -22.53 8.74 -15.07
C ALA A 85 -22.42 8.49 -16.58
N LEU A 86 -23.54 8.58 -17.32
CA LEU A 86 -23.59 8.48 -18.78
C LEU A 86 -22.70 9.54 -19.46
N GLU A 87 -22.70 10.78 -18.95
CA GLU A 87 -21.83 11.83 -19.47
C GLU A 87 -20.32 11.50 -19.35
N CYS A 88 -19.95 10.55 -18.49
CA CYS A 88 -18.57 10.12 -18.27
C CYS A 88 -18.18 8.88 -19.08
N ASP A 89 -19.06 8.36 -19.93
CA ASP A 89 -18.82 7.19 -20.79
C ASP A 89 -18.43 5.93 -20.00
N VAL A 90 -19.02 5.74 -18.81
CA VAL A 90 -18.80 4.54 -17.99
C VAL A 90 -19.55 3.33 -18.55
N ASP A 91 -19.03 2.12 -18.30
CA ASP A 91 -19.67 0.87 -18.71
C ASP A 91 -20.85 0.49 -17.80
N SER A 92 -20.70 0.80 -16.51
CA SER A 92 -21.64 0.37 -15.47
C SER A 92 -21.88 1.42 -14.40
N ILE A 93 -22.97 1.23 -13.65
CA ILE A 93 -23.25 1.97 -12.42
C ILE A 93 -23.40 1.03 -11.23
N HIS A 94 -22.87 1.48 -10.10
CA HIS A 94 -23.11 0.90 -8.79
C HIS A 94 -24.23 1.70 -8.11
N LEU A 95 -25.46 1.19 -8.20
CA LEU A 95 -26.68 1.88 -7.78
C LEU A 95 -27.02 1.54 -6.33
N VAL A 96 -26.76 2.47 -5.42
CA VAL A 96 -26.82 2.21 -3.98
C VAL A 96 -28.14 2.67 -3.36
N VAL A 97 -28.85 1.70 -2.76
CA VAL A 97 -30.14 1.86 -2.10
C VAL A 97 -29.97 1.75 -0.58
N PRO A 98 -30.34 2.77 0.21
CA PRO A 98 -30.40 2.62 1.67
C PRO A 98 -31.52 1.65 2.09
N VAL A 99 -31.19 0.51 2.70
CA VAL A 99 -32.15 -0.59 2.95
C VAL A 99 -32.49 -0.87 4.41
N SER A 100 -31.72 -0.35 5.38
CA SER A 100 -32.08 -0.50 6.79
C SER A 100 -33.27 0.41 7.16
N ASP A 101 -34.11 -0.03 8.09
CA ASP A 101 -35.25 0.79 8.54
C ASP A 101 -34.79 2.15 9.09
N LEU A 102 -33.61 2.19 9.71
CA LEU A 102 -33.00 3.43 10.18
C LEU A 102 -32.69 4.37 9.01
N HIS A 103 -32.06 3.88 7.93
CA HIS A 103 -31.76 4.71 6.77
C HIS A 103 -33.03 5.10 6.02
N ILE A 104 -33.97 4.18 5.79
CA ILE A 104 -35.24 4.47 5.10
C ILE A 104 -36.01 5.58 5.83
N THR A 105 -36.15 5.48 7.16
CA THR A 105 -36.93 6.45 7.93
C THR A 105 -36.18 7.74 8.24
N ALA A 106 -34.91 7.67 8.68
CA ALA A 106 -34.17 8.85 9.14
C ALA A 106 -33.44 9.59 8.01
N LYS A 107 -32.84 8.85 7.05
CA LYS A 107 -32.06 9.41 5.94
C LYS A 107 -32.95 9.75 4.74
N LEU A 108 -33.78 8.81 4.29
CA LEU A 108 -34.64 9.01 3.12
C LEU A 108 -35.98 9.67 3.46
N LYS A 109 -36.50 9.46 4.68
CA LYS A 109 -37.83 9.90 5.11
C LYS A 109 -38.93 9.35 4.20
N LYS A 110 -38.81 8.06 3.88
CA LYS A 110 -39.71 7.28 3.01
C LYS A 110 -40.18 6.02 3.72
N ASP A 111 -41.08 5.27 3.08
CA ASP A 111 -41.36 3.88 3.44
C ASP A 111 -40.65 2.87 2.52
N ARG A 112 -40.75 1.58 2.88
CA ARG A 112 -40.11 0.46 2.18
C ARG A 112 -40.62 0.29 0.75
N ASP A 113 -41.91 0.49 0.51
CA ASP A 113 -42.52 0.29 -0.82
C ASP A 113 -42.12 1.43 -1.76
N GLU A 114 -42.10 2.66 -1.28
CA GLU A 114 -41.58 3.81 -2.03
C GLU A 114 -40.11 3.58 -2.44
N VAL A 115 -39.27 3.07 -1.53
CA VAL A 115 -37.84 2.83 -1.83
C VAL A 115 -37.67 1.75 -2.90
N ARG A 116 -38.43 0.66 -2.82
CA ARG A 116 -38.43 -0.42 -3.84
C ARG A 116 -38.86 0.10 -5.21
N GLN A 117 -39.93 0.89 -5.25
CA GLN A 117 -40.43 1.47 -6.48
C GLN A 117 -39.38 2.37 -7.13
N ILE A 118 -38.79 3.30 -6.37
CA ILE A 118 -37.76 4.21 -6.90
C ILE A 118 -36.52 3.44 -7.38
N ALA A 119 -36.07 2.43 -6.61
CA ALA A 119 -34.93 1.62 -7.01
C ALA A 119 -35.17 0.88 -8.33
N SER A 120 -36.39 0.36 -8.53
CA SER A 120 -36.78 -0.32 -9.77
C SER A 120 -36.85 0.66 -10.94
N GLU A 121 -37.51 1.82 -10.77
CA GLU A 121 -37.63 2.85 -11.81
C GLU A 121 -36.26 3.38 -12.27
N VAL A 122 -35.32 3.59 -11.34
CA VAL A 122 -33.97 4.06 -11.67
C VAL A 122 -33.12 2.96 -12.31
N THR A 123 -33.33 1.70 -11.90
CA THR A 123 -32.71 0.53 -12.55
C THR A 123 -33.15 0.43 -14.01
N GLU A 124 -34.47 0.44 -14.27
CA GLU A 124 -35.03 0.43 -15.63
C GLU A 124 -34.47 1.60 -16.46
N TYR A 125 -34.43 2.80 -15.89
CA TYR A 125 -33.88 3.98 -16.54
C TYR A 125 -32.42 3.77 -16.97
N ALA A 126 -31.56 3.27 -16.09
CA ALA A 126 -30.15 3.02 -16.43
C ALA A 126 -30.00 1.92 -17.49
N LYS A 127 -30.80 0.85 -17.42
CA LYS A 127 -30.80 -0.23 -18.41
C LYS A 127 -31.28 0.24 -19.79
N ASP A 128 -32.30 1.07 -19.85
CA ASP A 128 -32.81 1.67 -21.10
C ASP A 128 -31.78 2.55 -21.81
N HIS A 129 -30.80 3.08 -21.05
CA HIS A 129 -29.68 3.87 -21.58
C HIS A 129 -28.41 3.03 -21.84
N GLY A 130 -28.49 1.71 -21.71
CA GLY A 130 -27.42 0.78 -22.11
C GLY A 130 -26.35 0.52 -21.07
N LEU A 131 -26.53 0.96 -19.82
CA LEU A 131 -25.58 0.70 -18.74
C LEU A 131 -25.74 -0.72 -18.17
N ILE A 132 -24.65 -1.27 -17.66
CA ILE A 132 -24.68 -2.40 -16.73
C ILE A 132 -25.04 -1.86 -15.33
N VAL A 133 -25.94 -2.54 -14.61
CA VAL A 133 -26.42 -2.09 -13.31
C VAL A 133 -26.11 -3.12 -12.24
N GLU A 134 -25.35 -2.69 -11.23
CA GLU A 134 -25.27 -3.36 -9.94
C GLU A 134 -26.20 -2.68 -8.94
N LEU A 135 -27.21 -3.41 -8.44
CA LEU A 135 -28.15 -2.91 -7.45
C LEU A 135 -27.72 -3.29 -6.03
N SER A 136 -27.43 -2.30 -5.20
CA SER A 136 -26.79 -2.53 -3.90
C SER A 136 -27.62 -2.10 -2.71
N GLY A 137 -27.66 -2.93 -1.68
CA GLY A 137 -28.28 -2.59 -0.40
C GLY A 137 -27.28 -1.96 0.57
N GLU A 138 -27.27 -0.63 0.69
CA GLU A 138 -26.55 0.08 1.77
C GLU A 138 -27.17 -0.25 3.12
N ASP A 139 -26.30 -0.60 4.07
CA ASP A 139 -26.64 -1.00 5.43
C ASP A 139 -27.46 -2.30 5.50
N ALA A 140 -27.25 -3.19 4.53
CA ALA A 140 -27.90 -4.50 4.42
C ALA A 140 -27.69 -5.35 5.67
N SER A 141 -26.53 -5.27 6.34
CA SER A 141 -26.25 -6.00 7.58
C SER A 141 -27.19 -5.69 8.75
N ARG A 142 -27.94 -4.59 8.68
CA ARG A 142 -28.97 -4.19 9.66
C ARG A 142 -30.38 -4.13 9.07
N ALA A 143 -30.55 -4.51 7.81
CA ALA A 143 -31.84 -4.52 7.14
C ALA A 143 -32.66 -5.78 7.47
N ASP A 144 -33.96 -5.68 7.23
CA ASP A 144 -34.84 -6.85 7.25
C ASP A 144 -34.58 -7.73 6.03
N HIS A 145 -34.30 -9.01 6.28
CA HIS A 145 -33.82 -9.96 5.25
C HIS A 145 -34.85 -10.18 4.13
N GLU A 146 -36.12 -10.31 4.47
CA GLU A 146 -37.20 -10.53 3.49
C GLU A 146 -37.48 -9.28 2.65
N PHE A 147 -37.42 -8.10 3.26
CA PHE A 147 -37.47 -6.83 2.52
C PHE A 147 -36.31 -6.72 1.52
N LEU A 148 -35.09 -7.05 1.93
CA LEU A 148 -33.92 -6.98 1.05
C LEU A 148 -34.04 -7.95 -0.14
N LYS A 149 -34.52 -9.18 0.09
CA LYS A 149 -34.83 -10.13 -1.01
C LYS A 149 -35.91 -9.61 -1.95
N SER A 150 -36.92 -8.95 -1.40
CA SER A 150 -37.99 -8.33 -2.20
C SER A 150 -37.49 -7.18 -3.06
N LEU A 151 -36.60 -6.33 -2.51
CA LEU A 151 -35.94 -5.27 -3.27
C LEU A 151 -35.08 -5.83 -4.41
N TYR A 152 -34.25 -6.83 -4.13
CA TYR A 152 -33.41 -7.44 -5.16
C TYR A 152 -34.22 -8.16 -6.23
N SER A 153 -35.33 -8.84 -5.86
CA SER A 153 -36.22 -9.48 -6.84
C SER A 153 -36.87 -8.46 -7.77
N ASP A 154 -37.28 -7.30 -7.25
CA ASP A 154 -37.79 -6.20 -8.07
C ASP A 154 -36.69 -5.64 -8.99
N GLY A 155 -35.48 -5.46 -8.46
CA GLY A 155 -34.30 -5.02 -9.23
C GLY A 155 -33.96 -5.95 -10.39
N ILE A 156 -33.97 -7.27 -10.16
CA ILE A 156 -33.79 -8.27 -11.21
C ILE A 156 -34.90 -8.14 -12.26
N SER A 157 -36.15 -7.96 -11.83
CA SER A 157 -37.29 -7.78 -12.75
C SER A 157 -37.18 -6.49 -13.58
N ALA A 158 -36.59 -5.45 -13.00
CA ALA A 158 -36.23 -4.18 -13.65
C ALA A 158 -34.97 -4.27 -14.53
N GLY A 159 -34.26 -5.40 -14.52
CA GLY A 159 -33.12 -5.67 -15.39
C GLY A 159 -31.73 -5.45 -14.79
N ALA A 160 -31.60 -5.36 -13.45
CA ALA A 160 -30.29 -5.34 -12.80
C ALA A 160 -29.45 -6.57 -13.18
N ASP A 161 -28.18 -6.37 -13.54
CA ASP A 161 -27.28 -7.44 -14.01
C ASP A 161 -26.62 -8.18 -12.85
N ARG A 162 -26.40 -7.49 -11.73
CA ARG A 162 -25.84 -8.02 -10.49
C ARG A 162 -26.36 -7.26 -9.27
N LEU A 163 -26.18 -7.84 -8.09
CA LEU A 163 -26.67 -7.33 -6.82
C LEU A 163 -25.50 -7.20 -5.84
N CYS A 164 -25.50 -6.25 -4.91
CA CYS A 164 -24.46 -6.18 -3.88
C CYS A 164 -25.01 -6.02 -2.47
N TYR A 165 -24.58 -6.90 -1.57
CA TYR A 165 -24.87 -6.81 -0.14
C TYR A 165 -23.78 -6.00 0.57
N CYS A 166 -24.14 -4.84 1.14
CA CYS A 166 -23.18 -3.97 1.83
C CYS A 166 -23.28 -4.09 3.36
N ASP A 167 -22.21 -4.55 4.00
CA ASP A 167 -21.99 -4.42 5.44
C ASP A 167 -21.38 -3.05 5.77
N THR A 168 -22.19 -2.01 5.61
CA THR A 168 -21.78 -0.59 5.67
C THR A 168 -21.10 -0.19 6.98
N VAL A 169 -21.37 -0.89 8.08
CA VAL A 169 -20.83 -0.59 9.41
C VAL A 169 -20.02 -1.75 10.02
N GLY A 170 -19.60 -2.72 9.20
CA GLY A 170 -18.68 -3.79 9.58
C GLY A 170 -19.20 -4.74 10.68
N MET A 171 -20.51 -4.97 10.75
CA MET A 171 -21.16 -5.70 11.85
C MET A 171 -21.35 -7.20 11.58
N LEU A 172 -21.03 -7.68 10.38
CA LEU A 172 -21.16 -9.10 10.06
C LEU A 172 -20.12 -9.95 10.81
N ILE A 173 -20.50 -11.20 11.06
CA ILE A 173 -19.60 -12.26 11.51
C ILE A 173 -19.64 -13.41 10.49
N PRO A 174 -18.54 -14.17 10.30
CA PRO A 174 -18.44 -15.15 9.22
C PRO A 174 -19.55 -16.21 9.22
N GLU A 175 -20.01 -16.66 10.39
CA GLU A 175 -21.13 -17.59 10.52
C GLU A 175 -22.41 -17.02 9.93
N LYS A 176 -22.72 -15.76 10.27
CA LYS A 176 -23.93 -15.10 9.81
C LYS A 176 -23.84 -14.76 8.33
N THR A 177 -22.66 -14.36 7.87
CA THR A 177 -22.38 -14.11 6.46
C THR A 177 -22.67 -15.34 5.62
N ARG A 178 -22.22 -16.53 6.05
CA ARG A 178 -22.52 -17.78 5.33
C ARG A 178 -24.01 -18.10 5.25
N GLU A 179 -24.75 -17.89 6.33
CA GLU A 179 -26.21 -18.10 6.33
C GLU A 179 -26.90 -17.19 5.31
N ILE A 180 -26.57 -15.89 5.34
CA ILE A 180 -27.18 -14.86 4.48
C ILE A 180 -26.89 -15.15 3.01
N PHE A 181 -25.61 -15.33 2.66
CA PHE A 181 -25.22 -15.51 1.27
C PHE A 181 -25.67 -16.85 0.69
N SER A 182 -25.72 -17.91 1.50
CA SER A 182 -26.27 -19.21 1.06
C SER A 182 -27.77 -19.10 0.75
N ASP A 183 -28.56 -18.43 1.59
CA ASP A 183 -29.98 -18.20 1.34
C ASP A 183 -30.22 -17.28 0.13
N MET A 184 -29.52 -16.14 0.06
CA MET A 184 -29.73 -15.18 -1.03
C MET A 184 -29.27 -15.73 -2.38
N SER A 185 -28.07 -16.31 -2.45
CA SER A 185 -27.53 -16.85 -3.72
C SER A 185 -28.32 -18.06 -4.23
N SER A 186 -29.11 -18.73 -3.37
CA SER A 186 -29.98 -19.82 -3.79
C SER A 186 -31.41 -19.39 -4.14
N SER A 187 -31.81 -18.18 -3.74
CA SER A 187 -33.17 -17.66 -3.94
C SER A 187 -33.27 -16.54 -4.97
N LEU A 188 -32.16 -15.91 -5.34
CA LEU A 188 -32.09 -14.83 -6.31
C LEU A 188 -31.41 -15.34 -7.59
N ASP A 189 -31.98 -15.02 -8.75
CA ASP A 189 -31.47 -15.45 -10.06
C ASP A 189 -30.54 -14.39 -10.68
N ALA A 190 -29.59 -13.90 -9.88
CA ALA A 190 -28.57 -12.94 -10.30
C ALA A 190 -27.28 -13.10 -9.45
N PRO A 191 -26.09 -12.77 -10.00
CA PRO A 191 -24.85 -12.73 -9.23
C PRO A 191 -24.97 -11.80 -8.02
N LEU A 192 -24.51 -12.27 -6.86
CA LEU A 192 -24.49 -11.50 -5.62
C LEU A 192 -23.04 -11.15 -5.23
N SER A 193 -22.77 -9.86 -5.12
CA SER A 193 -21.53 -9.25 -4.68
C SER A 193 -21.52 -9.04 -3.16
N VAL A 194 -20.34 -9.06 -2.55
CA VAL A 194 -20.12 -8.71 -1.14
C VAL A 194 -19.28 -7.43 -1.03
N HIS A 195 -19.72 -6.51 -0.17
CA HIS A 195 -18.99 -5.31 0.18
C HIS A 195 -18.95 -5.15 1.70
N CYS A 196 -17.78 -5.29 2.31
CA CYS A 196 -17.61 -5.23 3.76
C CYS A 196 -16.64 -4.13 4.20
N HIS A 197 -17.09 -3.34 5.17
CA HIS A 197 -16.24 -2.45 5.96
C HIS A 197 -15.58 -3.18 7.14
N ASP A 198 -14.49 -2.60 7.66
CA ASP A 198 -13.59 -3.25 8.61
C ASP A 198 -13.69 -2.73 10.06
N ASP A 199 -14.83 -2.15 10.47
CA ASP A 199 -15.01 -1.55 11.80
C ASP A 199 -14.63 -2.48 12.98
N PHE A 200 -14.72 -3.80 12.80
CA PHE A 200 -14.34 -4.81 13.79
C PHE A 200 -13.19 -5.73 13.35
N GLY A 201 -12.50 -5.41 12.25
CA GLY A 201 -11.39 -6.23 11.73
C GLY A 201 -11.84 -7.55 11.08
N LEU A 202 -13.08 -7.61 10.58
CA LEU A 202 -13.69 -8.82 10.03
C LEU A 202 -14.00 -8.72 8.53
N ALA A 203 -13.65 -7.63 7.85
CA ALA A 203 -14.04 -7.40 6.45
C ALA A 203 -13.54 -8.53 5.53
N VAL A 204 -12.24 -8.86 5.60
CA VAL A 204 -11.63 -9.95 4.82
C VAL A 204 -12.25 -11.31 5.15
N ALA A 205 -12.46 -11.59 6.44
CA ALA A 205 -13.05 -12.87 6.87
C ALA A 205 -14.50 -13.02 6.38
N ASN A 206 -15.29 -11.94 6.41
CA ASN A 206 -16.65 -11.92 5.92
C ASN A 206 -16.71 -12.03 4.41
N SER A 207 -15.87 -11.30 3.67
CA SER A 207 -15.81 -11.38 2.21
C SER A 207 -15.47 -12.79 1.73
N VAL A 208 -14.47 -13.45 2.33
CA VAL A 208 -14.13 -14.85 2.02
C VAL A 208 -15.27 -15.81 2.39
N ALA A 209 -15.94 -15.58 3.53
CA ALA A 209 -17.09 -16.38 3.95
C ALA A 209 -18.29 -16.24 3.01
N ALA A 210 -18.55 -15.05 2.47
CA ALA A 210 -19.59 -14.78 1.49
C ALA A 210 -19.31 -15.47 0.15
N ILE A 211 -18.07 -15.37 -0.35
CA ILE A 211 -17.63 -16.07 -1.56
C ILE A 211 -17.84 -17.58 -1.42
N ASN A 212 -17.40 -18.16 -0.30
CA ASN A 212 -17.58 -19.59 -0.02
C ASN A 212 -19.05 -20.01 0.15
N ALA A 213 -19.94 -19.04 0.38
CA ALA A 213 -21.38 -19.26 0.54
C ALA A 213 -22.20 -18.95 -0.71
N GLY A 214 -21.56 -18.54 -1.82
CA GLY A 214 -22.26 -18.34 -3.09
C GLY A 214 -22.08 -16.96 -3.72
N ALA A 215 -21.41 -16.01 -3.06
CA ALA A 215 -21.10 -14.73 -3.71
C ALA A 215 -20.26 -14.96 -4.98
N ARG A 216 -20.46 -14.09 -5.97
CA ARG A 216 -19.81 -14.15 -7.29
C ARG A 216 -18.99 -12.90 -7.62
N GLU A 217 -19.00 -11.92 -6.74
CA GLU A 217 -18.17 -10.72 -6.85
C GLU A 217 -17.80 -10.21 -5.46
N CYS A 218 -16.65 -9.54 -5.34
CA CYS A 218 -16.18 -8.98 -4.07
C CYS A 218 -15.62 -7.58 -4.29
N HIS A 219 -16.15 -6.62 -3.53
CA HIS A 219 -15.68 -5.24 -3.52
C HIS A 219 -14.54 -5.10 -2.53
N MET A 220 -13.44 -4.51 -2.97
CA MET A 220 -12.22 -4.40 -2.18
C MET A 220 -11.54 -3.04 -2.43
N THR A 221 -10.55 -2.73 -1.62
CA THR A 221 -9.64 -1.63 -1.87
C THR A 221 -8.20 -2.06 -1.65
N VAL A 222 -7.28 -1.45 -2.40
CA VAL A 222 -5.85 -1.63 -2.19
C VAL A 222 -5.49 -1.13 -0.79
N ASN A 223 -4.76 -1.95 -0.04
CA ASN A 223 -4.40 -1.69 1.35
C ASN A 223 -5.58 -1.69 2.35
N GLY A 224 -6.81 -1.93 1.91
CA GLY A 224 -8.00 -1.87 2.76
C GLY A 224 -8.41 -0.44 3.15
N ILE A 225 -7.99 0.59 2.39
CA ILE A 225 -8.39 1.98 2.68
C ILE A 225 -9.88 2.20 2.43
N GLY A 226 -10.47 3.18 3.11
CA GLY A 226 -11.89 3.51 3.00
C GLY A 226 -12.40 4.37 4.14
N GLU A 227 -13.71 4.53 4.26
CA GLU A 227 -14.30 5.21 5.42
C GLU A 227 -13.94 4.52 6.75
N ARG A 228 -13.72 5.32 7.80
CA ARG A 228 -13.49 4.86 9.19
C ARG A 228 -12.31 3.89 9.31
N ALA A 229 -12.58 2.60 9.53
CA ALA A 229 -11.59 1.54 9.64
C ALA A 229 -11.19 0.96 8.27
N GLY A 230 -11.87 1.37 7.20
CA GLY A 230 -11.58 0.96 5.83
C GLY A 230 -12.50 -0.14 5.32
N ASN A 231 -12.03 -0.78 4.25
CA ASN A 231 -12.74 -1.78 3.47
C ASN A 231 -11.99 -3.11 3.48
N THR A 232 -12.61 -4.13 2.90
CA THR A 232 -11.95 -5.39 2.57
C THR A 232 -10.67 -5.16 1.77
N SER A 233 -9.54 -5.66 2.26
CA SER A 233 -8.24 -5.50 1.61
C SER A 233 -8.09 -6.41 0.39
N LEU A 234 -7.82 -5.82 -0.77
CA LEU A 234 -7.67 -6.52 -2.05
C LEU A 234 -6.61 -7.61 -1.99
N GLU A 235 -5.38 -7.24 -1.61
CA GLU A 235 -4.24 -8.15 -1.60
C GLU A 235 -4.44 -9.33 -0.64
N GLU A 236 -5.21 -9.14 0.44
CA GLU A 236 -5.45 -10.18 1.44
C GLU A 236 -6.46 -11.20 0.93
N VAL A 237 -7.57 -10.75 0.33
CA VAL A 237 -8.58 -11.67 -0.25
C VAL A 237 -8.00 -12.44 -1.42
N ILE A 238 -7.30 -11.77 -2.35
CA ILE A 238 -6.68 -12.43 -3.50
C ILE A 238 -5.72 -13.52 -3.04
N MET A 239 -4.82 -13.21 -2.11
CA MET A 239 -3.86 -14.22 -1.61
C MET A 239 -4.52 -15.34 -0.79
N ILE A 240 -5.63 -15.08 -0.09
CA ILE A 240 -6.39 -16.14 0.58
C ILE A 240 -6.97 -17.10 -0.47
N LEU A 241 -7.59 -16.59 -1.54
CA LEU A 241 -8.16 -17.42 -2.60
C LEU A 241 -7.09 -18.23 -3.34
N GLU A 242 -6.02 -17.56 -3.78
CA GLU A 242 -4.89 -18.18 -4.48
C GLU A 242 -4.15 -19.20 -3.63
N TRP A 243 -3.74 -18.80 -2.42
CA TRP A 243 -2.77 -19.57 -1.64
C TRP A 243 -3.42 -20.58 -0.69
N LEU A 244 -4.57 -20.23 -0.11
CA LEU A 244 -5.22 -21.08 0.88
C LEU A 244 -6.33 -21.94 0.28
N TYR A 245 -7.06 -21.39 -0.71
CA TYR A 245 -8.11 -22.14 -1.42
C TYR A 245 -7.65 -22.75 -2.74
N ASN A 246 -6.45 -22.43 -3.23
CA ASN A 246 -5.95 -22.85 -4.55
C ASN A 246 -6.92 -22.51 -5.68
N TYR A 247 -7.52 -21.32 -5.61
CA TYR A 247 -8.37 -20.76 -6.64
C TYR A 247 -7.58 -19.75 -7.47
N ASP A 248 -7.49 -20.01 -8.76
CA ASP A 248 -6.90 -19.10 -9.74
C ASP A 248 -7.84 -17.89 -9.92
N THR A 249 -7.41 -16.75 -9.41
CA THR A 249 -8.13 -15.47 -9.47
C THR A 249 -7.89 -14.74 -10.79
N GLY A 250 -6.89 -15.14 -11.58
CA GLY A 250 -6.45 -14.40 -12.76
C GLY A 250 -5.65 -13.12 -12.46
N ILE A 251 -5.48 -12.75 -11.18
CA ILE A 251 -4.73 -11.57 -10.76
C ILE A 251 -3.22 -11.81 -10.84
N LYS A 252 -2.47 -10.81 -11.33
CA LYS A 252 -1.01 -10.84 -11.39
C LYS A 252 -0.40 -10.58 -10.01
N LEU A 253 -0.19 -11.65 -9.26
CA LEU A 253 0.24 -11.60 -7.86
C LEU A 253 1.53 -10.78 -7.67
N GLU A 254 2.47 -10.86 -8.61
CA GLU A 254 3.75 -10.14 -8.57
C GLU A 254 3.61 -8.61 -8.58
N GLU A 255 2.48 -8.05 -9.00
CA GLU A 255 2.24 -6.60 -8.99
C GLU A 255 1.59 -6.10 -7.69
N LEU A 256 1.14 -6.99 -6.80
CA LEU A 256 0.40 -6.62 -5.57
C LEU A 256 1.18 -5.62 -4.69
N TYR A 257 2.45 -5.89 -4.40
CA TYR A 257 3.25 -5.00 -3.55
C TYR A 257 3.49 -3.64 -4.20
N LYS A 258 3.76 -3.61 -5.50
CA LYS A 258 4.01 -2.37 -6.25
C LYS A 258 2.75 -1.51 -6.36
N THR A 259 1.59 -2.13 -6.56
CA THR A 259 0.28 -1.46 -6.51
C THR A 259 0.02 -0.88 -5.12
N SER A 260 0.24 -1.67 -4.07
CA SER A 260 0.17 -1.20 -2.67
C SER A 260 1.05 0.03 -2.40
N ARG A 261 2.31 0.02 -2.86
CA ARG A 261 3.24 1.16 -2.72
C ARG A 261 2.78 2.37 -3.51
N THR A 262 2.24 2.16 -4.71
CA THR A 262 1.75 3.26 -5.56
C THR A 262 0.56 3.95 -4.90
N VAL A 263 -0.45 3.19 -4.46
CA VAL A 263 -1.61 3.75 -3.76
C VAL A 263 -1.17 4.45 -2.47
N SER A 264 -0.30 3.85 -1.66
CA SER A 264 0.21 4.48 -0.43
C SER A 264 0.91 5.82 -0.70
N ARG A 265 1.73 5.90 -1.76
CA ARG A 265 2.43 7.12 -2.15
C ARG A 265 1.48 8.21 -2.64
N LEU A 266 0.49 7.86 -3.47
CA LEU A 266 -0.44 8.82 -4.10
C LEU A 266 -1.51 9.31 -3.12
N THR A 267 -2.00 8.44 -2.25
CA THR A 267 -2.97 8.82 -1.20
C THR A 267 -2.31 9.51 -0.01
N GLY A 268 -0.98 9.40 0.15
CA GLY A 268 -0.25 9.89 1.31
C GLY A 268 -0.48 9.06 2.59
N LEU A 269 -1.22 7.95 2.51
CA LEU A 269 -1.49 7.07 3.64
C LEU A 269 -0.37 6.02 3.77
N PRO A 270 0.42 6.03 4.86
CA PRO A 270 1.44 5.02 5.07
C PRO A 270 0.79 3.67 5.40
N VAL A 271 1.29 2.61 4.78
CA VAL A 271 0.90 1.24 5.14
C VAL A 271 1.55 0.84 6.45
N SER A 272 0.74 0.30 7.38
CA SER A 272 1.25 -0.21 8.65
C SER A 272 2.37 -1.24 8.43
N ALA A 273 3.44 -1.13 9.21
CA ALA A 273 4.60 -1.99 9.07
C ALA A 273 4.25 -3.49 9.23
N ASN A 274 3.25 -3.81 10.06
CA ASN A 274 2.79 -5.17 10.31
C ASN A 274 1.53 -5.57 9.50
N LYS A 275 1.12 -4.78 8.49
CA LYS A 275 0.02 -5.18 7.62
C LYS A 275 0.35 -6.49 6.91
N ALA A 276 -0.64 -7.39 6.82
CA ALA A 276 -0.47 -8.66 6.15
C ALA A 276 0.00 -8.45 4.70
N LEU A 277 0.94 -9.28 4.24
CA LEU A 277 1.51 -9.30 2.88
C LEU A 277 2.30 -8.05 2.48
N VAL A 278 1.72 -6.86 2.57
CA VAL A 278 2.29 -5.62 2.04
C VAL A 278 2.94 -4.71 3.09
N GLY A 279 2.82 -5.05 4.38
CA GLY A 279 3.54 -4.34 5.46
C GLY A 279 5.04 -4.54 5.40
N GLU A 280 5.84 -3.54 5.78
CA GLU A 280 7.31 -3.61 5.73
C GLU A 280 7.88 -4.84 6.46
N ASN A 281 7.26 -5.23 7.58
CA ASN A 281 7.69 -6.34 8.42
C ASN A 281 7.13 -7.71 8.00
N ALA A 282 6.23 -7.78 7.00
CA ALA A 282 5.55 -9.03 6.63
C ALA A 282 6.52 -10.15 6.18
N PHE A 283 7.66 -9.78 5.61
CA PHE A 283 8.74 -10.69 5.17
C PHE A 283 10.10 -10.27 5.70
N THR A 284 10.10 -9.58 6.84
CA THR A 284 11.32 -9.11 7.50
C THR A 284 11.55 -9.94 8.75
N HIS A 285 12.72 -10.56 8.85
CA HIS A 285 13.09 -11.36 10.00
C HIS A 285 14.16 -10.65 10.82
N GLU A 286 13.87 -10.40 12.10
CA GLU A 286 14.92 -10.03 13.03
C GLU A 286 15.86 -11.22 13.23
N ALA A 287 17.15 -10.98 13.06
CA ALA A 287 18.22 -11.92 13.36
C ALA A 287 18.00 -12.63 14.70
N GLY A 288 18.08 -13.97 14.73
CA GLY A 288 17.71 -14.78 15.90
C GLY A 288 17.42 -16.25 15.55
N ILE A 289 16.69 -16.96 16.41
CA ILE A 289 16.34 -18.39 16.21
C ILE A 289 15.58 -18.64 14.89
N HIS A 290 14.79 -17.67 14.42
CA HIS A 290 14.02 -17.80 13.17
C HIS A 290 14.93 -17.81 11.94
N VAL A 291 15.99 -17.00 11.92
CA VAL A 291 16.96 -16.98 10.81
C VAL A 291 17.73 -18.29 10.70
N HIS A 292 18.00 -18.97 11.82
CA HIS A 292 18.63 -20.30 11.76
C HIS A 292 17.72 -21.33 11.08
N GLY A 293 16.41 -21.32 11.35
CA GLY A 293 15.46 -22.20 10.66
C GLY A 293 15.27 -21.82 9.18
N LEU A 294 15.24 -20.53 8.84
CA LEU A 294 15.19 -20.06 7.46
C LEU A 294 16.41 -20.50 6.64
N LEU A 295 17.61 -20.40 7.23
CA LEU A 295 18.86 -20.86 6.60
C LEU A 295 18.87 -22.38 6.33
N ALA A 296 18.18 -23.15 7.16
CA ALA A 296 18.03 -24.59 6.96
C ALA A 296 16.94 -24.91 5.92
N ASN A 297 15.79 -24.24 5.99
CA ASN A 297 14.70 -24.32 5.01
C ASN A 297 13.79 -23.10 5.16
N THR A 298 13.68 -22.27 4.12
CA THR A 298 12.87 -21.04 4.13
C THR A 298 11.40 -21.28 4.46
N SER A 299 10.84 -22.44 4.09
CA SER A 299 9.44 -22.79 4.38
C SER A 299 9.14 -23.04 5.87
N THR A 300 10.15 -23.05 6.74
CA THR A 300 9.95 -23.23 8.19
C THR A 300 9.22 -22.05 8.85
N TYR A 301 9.41 -20.84 8.33
CA TYR A 301 8.80 -19.62 8.86
C TYR A 301 8.13 -18.75 7.80
N GLU A 302 8.29 -19.08 6.52
CA GLU A 302 7.63 -18.38 5.41
C GLU A 302 6.65 -19.32 4.70
N PRO A 303 5.34 -19.22 5.02
CA PRO A 303 4.32 -20.00 4.32
C PRO A 303 4.16 -19.56 2.86
N LEU A 304 4.65 -18.37 2.51
CA LEU A 304 4.60 -17.73 1.20
C LEU A 304 5.99 -17.15 0.89
N LYS A 305 6.49 -17.34 -0.33
CA LYS A 305 7.71 -16.68 -0.78
C LYS A 305 7.42 -15.21 -1.09
N PRO A 306 8.25 -14.25 -0.63
CA PRO A 306 7.98 -12.83 -0.87
C PRO A 306 7.94 -12.49 -2.37
N GLU A 307 8.73 -13.19 -3.19
CA GLU A 307 8.82 -12.95 -4.64
C GLU A 307 7.48 -13.23 -5.34
N THR A 308 6.63 -14.10 -4.78
CA THR A 308 5.29 -14.39 -5.30
C THR A 308 4.41 -13.14 -5.39
N ILE A 309 4.63 -12.16 -4.50
CA ILE A 309 3.83 -10.93 -4.46
C ILE A 309 4.65 -9.67 -4.82
N GLY A 310 5.77 -9.86 -5.52
CA GLY A 310 6.64 -8.76 -5.94
C GLY A 310 7.49 -8.16 -4.82
N ARG A 311 7.84 -8.97 -3.81
CA ARG A 311 8.66 -8.56 -2.67
C ARG A 311 9.98 -9.30 -2.59
N GLU A 312 10.88 -8.72 -1.82
CA GLU A 312 12.13 -9.33 -1.40
C GLU A 312 12.14 -9.56 0.11
N ARG A 313 12.78 -10.66 0.53
CA ARG A 313 13.04 -10.92 1.95
C ARG A 313 14.04 -9.91 2.48
N LYS A 314 13.78 -9.37 3.67
CA LYS A 314 14.75 -8.55 4.40
C LYS A 314 15.17 -9.24 5.69
N ILE A 315 16.45 -9.19 6.01
CA ILE A 315 16.97 -9.63 7.31
C ILE A 315 17.46 -8.38 8.02
N VAL A 316 16.91 -8.11 9.20
CA VAL A 316 17.30 -6.93 9.98
C VAL A 316 18.01 -7.38 11.24
N MET A 317 19.09 -6.67 11.56
CA MET A 317 19.90 -6.94 12.74
C MET A 317 19.36 -6.13 13.92
N GLY A 318 18.94 -6.84 14.96
CA GLY A 318 18.40 -6.23 16.17
C GLY A 318 18.99 -6.83 17.44
N LYS A 319 18.41 -6.51 18.59
CA LYS A 319 18.90 -6.94 19.92
C LYS A 319 18.87 -8.46 20.07
N HIS A 320 18.06 -9.16 19.29
CA HIS A 320 17.96 -10.61 19.29
C HIS A 320 18.94 -11.31 18.35
N ALA A 321 19.80 -10.56 17.65
CA ALA A 321 20.75 -11.10 16.69
C ALA A 321 21.60 -12.23 17.31
N GLY A 322 21.63 -13.36 16.61
CA GLY A 322 22.50 -14.50 16.89
C GLY A 322 23.72 -14.52 15.96
N LYS A 323 24.73 -15.32 16.32
CA LYS A 323 25.95 -15.48 15.51
C LYS A 323 25.67 -15.80 14.04
N SER A 324 24.70 -16.68 13.77
CA SER A 324 24.37 -17.14 12.41
C SER A 324 23.89 -16.01 11.50
N SER A 325 23.04 -15.13 12.02
CA SER A 325 22.53 -13.98 11.26
C SER A 325 23.61 -12.94 11.02
N LEU A 326 24.44 -12.67 12.04
CA LEU A 326 25.59 -11.79 11.88
C LEU A 326 26.57 -12.32 10.83
N LYS A 327 26.83 -13.62 10.84
CA LYS A 327 27.71 -14.26 9.85
C LYS A 327 27.17 -14.15 8.42
N LEU A 328 25.86 -14.24 8.23
CA LEU A 328 25.23 -14.02 6.93
C LEU A 328 25.37 -12.56 6.48
N ALA A 329 25.04 -11.60 7.36
CA ALA A 329 25.19 -10.18 7.08
C ALA A 329 26.64 -9.81 6.74
N LEU A 330 27.61 -10.29 7.51
CA LEU A 330 29.04 -10.08 7.22
C LEU A 330 29.45 -10.69 5.87
N LYS A 331 28.91 -11.87 5.52
CA LYS A 331 29.17 -12.50 4.22
C LYS A 331 28.58 -11.69 3.06
N GLU A 332 27.37 -11.14 3.21
CA GLU A 332 26.76 -10.23 2.23
C GLU A 332 27.57 -8.93 2.07
N LEU A 333 28.17 -8.46 3.16
CA LEU A 333 29.12 -7.34 3.17
C LEU A 333 30.53 -7.72 2.63
N GLY A 334 30.77 -8.97 2.27
CA GLY A 334 32.07 -9.44 1.76
C GLY A 334 33.16 -9.61 2.81
N LEU A 335 32.81 -9.67 4.10
CA LEU A 335 33.73 -9.81 5.22
C LEU A 335 33.77 -11.26 5.73
N GLU A 336 34.98 -11.83 5.74
CA GLU A 336 35.24 -13.12 6.41
C GLU A 336 35.77 -12.88 7.82
N VAL A 337 35.18 -13.57 8.80
CA VAL A 337 35.54 -13.46 10.23
C VAL A 337 35.70 -14.85 10.84
N ASP A 338 36.62 -14.98 11.80
CA ASP A 338 36.70 -16.17 12.65
C ASP A 338 35.64 -16.14 13.79
N GLU A 339 35.52 -17.22 14.56
CA GLU A 339 34.54 -17.32 15.64
C GLU A 339 34.76 -16.29 16.76
N SER A 340 36.01 -15.94 17.06
CA SER A 340 36.33 -14.98 18.13
C SER A 340 35.98 -13.55 17.71
N GLN A 341 36.28 -13.20 16.46
CA GLN A 341 35.91 -11.93 15.84
C GLN A 341 34.39 -11.82 15.73
N LEU A 342 33.71 -12.88 15.30
CA LEU A 342 32.25 -12.93 15.21
C LEU A 342 31.59 -12.68 16.59
N ASP A 343 32.16 -13.24 17.67
CA ASP A 343 31.69 -13.01 19.03
C ASP A 343 31.85 -11.57 19.49
N GLU A 344 32.99 -10.96 19.18
CA GLU A 344 33.25 -9.57 19.53
C GLU A 344 32.34 -8.61 18.75
N ILE A 345 32.18 -8.82 17.44
CA ILE A 345 31.27 -8.03 16.60
C ILE A 345 29.85 -8.15 17.13
N LEU A 346 29.39 -9.36 17.45
CA LEU A 346 28.06 -9.59 17.99
C LEU A 346 27.83 -8.85 19.30
N SER A 347 28.82 -8.86 20.20
CA SER A 347 28.77 -8.13 21.46
C SER A 347 28.61 -6.63 21.23
N ARG A 348 29.41 -6.05 20.33
CA ARG A 348 29.35 -4.61 20.01
C ARG A 348 28.03 -4.22 19.33
N VAL A 349 27.50 -5.06 18.42
CA VAL A 349 26.19 -4.88 17.80
C VAL A 349 25.08 -4.87 18.86
N LYS A 350 25.12 -5.79 19.83
CA LYS A 350 24.15 -5.82 20.94
C LYS A 350 24.21 -4.58 21.81
N VAL A 351 25.42 -4.12 22.15
CA VAL A 351 25.61 -2.86 22.91
C VAL A 351 25.04 -1.66 22.16
N LEU A 352 25.13 -1.63 20.83
CA LEU A 352 24.52 -0.58 20.01
C LEU A 352 22.99 -0.68 20.02
N ALA A 353 22.45 -1.89 19.84
CA ALA A 353 21.01 -2.17 19.86
C ALA A 353 20.36 -1.89 21.23
N ASP A 354 21.05 -2.19 22.34
CA ASP A 354 20.59 -1.94 23.72
C ASP A 354 20.37 -0.45 24.01
N LYS A 355 20.95 0.45 23.21
CA LYS A 355 20.70 1.89 23.28
C LYS A 355 19.42 2.33 22.57
N GLY A 356 18.55 1.38 22.18
CA GLY A 356 17.29 1.64 21.48
C GLY A 356 17.47 2.04 20.02
N LYS A 357 18.63 1.73 19.42
CA LYS A 357 18.98 2.14 18.06
C LYS A 357 18.78 0.99 17.08
N ARG A 358 18.23 1.29 15.89
CA ARG A 358 18.34 0.38 14.73
C ARG A 358 19.80 0.29 14.32
N VAL A 359 20.28 -0.92 14.07
CA VAL A 359 21.65 -1.20 13.61
C VAL A 359 21.61 -1.29 12.09
N SER A 360 22.32 -0.40 11.40
CA SER A 360 22.42 -0.38 9.94
C SER A 360 23.55 -1.28 9.43
N ASP A 361 23.54 -1.58 8.13
CA ASP A 361 24.61 -2.35 7.47
C ASP A 361 25.97 -1.67 7.63
N ALA A 362 26.00 -0.34 7.49
CA ALA A 362 27.19 0.48 7.74
C ALA A 362 27.68 0.39 9.19
N ASP A 363 26.78 0.29 10.18
CA ASP A 363 27.18 0.08 11.58
C ASP A 363 27.82 -1.30 11.78
N ILE A 364 27.24 -2.35 11.18
CA ILE A 364 27.77 -3.73 11.26
C ILE A 364 29.16 -3.78 10.67
N GLN A 365 29.34 -3.21 9.48
CA GLN A 365 30.64 -3.16 8.83
C GLN A 365 31.64 -2.35 9.64
N SER A 366 31.29 -1.16 10.12
CA SER A 366 32.20 -0.32 10.92
C SER A 366 32.68 -1.06 12.17
N ILE A 367 31.76 -1.76 12.84
CA ILE A 367 32.10 -2.63 13.98
C ILE A 367 33.03 -3.76 13.54
N ALA A 368 32.72 -4.42 12.42
CA ALA A 368 33.50 -5.55 11.90
C ALA A 368 34.90 -5.15 11.47
N GLU A 369 35.06 -4.06 10.72
CA GLU A 369 36.34 -3.49 10.33
C GLU A 369 37.18 -3.12 11.55
N THR A 370 36.56 -2.55 12.58
CA THR A 370 37.26 -2.26 13.85
C THR A 370 37.79 -3.53 14.52
N VAL A 371 37.01 -4.62 14.52
CA VAL A 371 37.41 -5.91 15.12
C VAL A 371 38.46 -6.63 14.25
N LEU A 372 38.36 -6.48 12.93
CA LEU A 372 39.31 -7.03 11.96
C LEU A 372 40.60 -6.19 11.84
N GLU A 373 40.69 -5.06 12.57
CA GLU A 373 41.77 -4.07 12.47
C GLU A 373 41.99 -3.57 11.03
N ILE A 374 40.91 -3.53 10.24
CA ILE A 374 40.91 -3.01 8.88
C ILE A 374 40.70 -1.50 8.97
N TYR A 375 41.81 -0.77 9.00
CA TYR A 375 41.77 0.70 8.94
C TYR A 375 41.66 1.15 7.48
N ARG A 376 40.46 1.58 7.07
CA ARG A 376 40.22 2.23 5.79
C ARG A 376 40.15 3.73 5.98
N GLU A 377 40.93 4.48 5.20
CA GLU A 377 40.69 5.91 5.11
C GLU A 377 39.45 6.17 4.25
N PRO A 378 38.49 6.99 4.72
CA PRO A 378 37.33 7.36 3.91
C PRO A 378 37.81 7.99 2.59
N LYS A 379 37.37 7.41 1.47
CA LYS A 379 37.66 7.94 0.13
C LYS A 379 37.00 9.28 -0.12
N VAL A 380 35.88 9.56 0.53
CA VAL A 380 35.13 10.80 0.44
C VAL A 380 34.94 11.38 1.84
N LYS A 381 35.56 12.53 2.12
CA LYS A 381 35.45 13.24 3.40
C LYS A 381 34.79 14.60 3.16
N LEU A 382 33.87 14.99 4.03
CA LEU A 382 33.31 16.34 4.02
C LEU A 382 34.26 17.29 4.74
N GLU A 383 34.76 18.29 4.03
CA GLU A 383 35.60 19.36 4.59
C GLU A 383 34.76 20.59 4.93
N GLU A 384 33.81 20.95 4.06
CA GLU A 384 32.96 22.12 4.25
C GLU A 384 31.56 21.90 3.67
N LEU A 385 30.54 22.34 4.39
CA LEU A 385 29.17 22.43 3.92
C LEU A 385 28.61 23.80 4.29
N THR A 386 28.17 24.56 3.29
CA THR A 386 27.39 25.79 3.49
C THR A 386 26.05 25.62 2.79
N VAL A 387 24.95 25.83 3.53
CA VAL A 387 23.60 25.75 2.97
C VAL A 387 22.88 27.08 3.18
N VAL A 388 22.23 27.56 2.12
CA VAL A 388 21.37 28.74 2.12
C VAL A 388 19.99 28.30 1.69
N SER A 389 18.99 28.58 2.52
CA SER A 389 17.59 28.25 2.25
C SER A 389 16.68 29.33 2.84
N GLY A 390 15.55 29.58 2.19
CA GLY A 390 14.55 30.55 2.64
C GLY A 390 13.26 30.43 1.84
N ASN A 391 12.19 31.08 2.29
CA ASN A 391 10.88 31.02 1.64
C ASN A 391 10.84 31.55 0.19
N THR A 392 11.80 32.40 -0.17
CA THR A 392 11.90 33.09 -1.47
C THR A 392 13.26 32.90 -2.13
N VAL A 393 14.13 32.10 -1.52
CA VAL A 393 15.48 31.84 -2.01
C VAL A 393 15.54 30.38 -2.44
N THR A 394 15.99 30.13 -3.66
CA THR A 394 16.24 28.77 -4.13
C THR A 394 17.23 28.07 -3.18
N PRO A 395 16.84 26.97 -2.51
CA PRO A 395 17.73 26.23 -1.64
C PRO A 395 18.99 25.83 -2.39
N THR A 396 20.14 26.25 -1.86
CA THR A 396 21.44 26.09 -2.48
C THR A 396 22.45 25.62 -1.44
N ALA A 397 23.28 24.67 -1.80
CA ALA A 397 24.36 24.18 -0.95
C ALA A 397 25.69 24.20 -1.71
N SER A 398 26.75 24.65 -1.02
CA SER A 398 28.13 24.51 -1.45
C SER A 398 28.80 23.44 -0.60
N THR A 399 29.39 22.45 -1.25
CA THR A 399 30.07 21.31 -0.61
C THR A 399 31.51 21.27 -1.04
N LYS A 400 32.43 21.27 -0.07
CA LYS A 400 33.83 20.92 -0.28
C LYS A 400 34.06 19.51 0.23
N LEU A 401 34.36 18.59 -0.67
CA LEU A 401 34.70 17.20 -0.36
C LEU A 401 36.17 16.95 -0.66
N ASN A 402 36.86 16.23 0.20
CA ASN A 402 38.11 15.57 -0.16
C ASN A 402 37.78 14.19 -0.74
N VAL A 403 38.06 14.00 -2.03
CA VAL A 403 37.79 12.77 -2.78
C VAL A 403 39.12 12.16 -3.21
N ASN A 404 39.50 11.03 -2.62
CA ASN A 404 40.79 10.35 -2.83
C ASN A 404 42.00 11.30 -2.70
N GLY A 405 41.97 12.19 -1.70
CA GLY A 405 43.04 13.16 -1.45
C GLY A 405 42.95 14.44 -2.29
N GLN A 406 41.96 14.59 -3.18
CA GLN A 406 41.73 15.81 -3.96
C GLN A 406 40.53 16.59 -3.43
N ASP A 407 40.73 17.88 -3.18
CA ASP A 407 39.64 18.77 -2.77
C ASP A 407 38.79 19.16 -3.99
N ILE A 408 37.51 18.82 -3.94
CA ILE A 408 36.49 19.14 -4.94
C ILE A 408 35.45 20.05 -4.29
N VAL A 409 35.18 21.18 -4.94
CA VAL A 409 34.14 22.13 -4.52
C VAL A 409 33.05 22.13 -5.56
N GLU A 410 31.82 21.84 -5.14
CA GLU A 410 30.65 21.81 -6.00
C GLU A 410 29.46 22.49 -5.33
N ALA A 411 28.49 22.90 -6.16
CA ALA A 411 27.25 23.51 -5.70
C ALA A 411 26.02 22.75 -6.22
N GLY A 412 25.08 22.50 -5.31
CA GLY A 412 23.78 21.89 -5.58
C GLY A 412 22.65 22.87 -5.34
N VAL A 413 21.59 22.75 -6.15
CA VAL A 413 20.28 23.35 -5.89
C VAL A 413 19.28 22.23 -5.70
N GLY A 414 18.25 22.46 -4.89
CA GLY A 414 17.24 21.45 -4.62
C GLY A 414 15.92 22.04 -4.14
N ASN A 415 14.94 21.17 -3.93
CA ASN A 415 13.63 21.54 -3.41
C ASN A 415 13.68 21.98 -1.94
N GLY A 416 14.75 21.62 -1.23
CA GLY A 416 15.02 22.00 0.15
C GLY A 416 16.51 21.97 0.47
N PRO A 417 16.91 22.38 1.68
CA PRO A 417 18.31 22.46 2.08
C PRO A 417 19.02 21.10 2.06
N VAL A 418 18.31 20.04 2.45
CA VAL A 418 18.83 18.66 2.42
C VAL A 418 19.07 18.19 0.99
N ASP A 419 18.07 18.36 0.10
CA ASP A 419 18.19 17.99 -1.31
C ASP A 419 19.33 18.77 -1.98
N ALA A 420 19.42 20.09 -1.77
CA ALA A 420 20.51 20.89 -2.29
C ALA A 420 21.89 20.38 -1.85
N ALA A 421 22.05 20.01 -0.58
CA ALA A 421 23.30 19.47 -0.05
C ALA A 421 23.63 18.10 -0.68
N ILE A 422 22.64 17.20 -0.79
CA ILE A 422 22.82 15.89 -1.43
C ILE A 422 23.17 16.04 -2.91
N GLN A 423 22.56 16.99 -3.63
CA GLN A 423 22.91 17.29 -5.03
C GLN A 423 24.35 17.81 -5.16
N GLY A 424 24.80 18.66 -4.23
CA GLY A 424 26.20 19.10 -4.16
C GLY A 424 27.16 17.93 -3.99
N VAL A 425 26.87 17.04 -3.04
CA VAL A 425 27.65 15.80 -2.83
C VAL A 425 27.66 14.93 -4.08
N ARG A 426 26.49 14.66 -4.68
CA ARG A 426 26.38 13.83 -5.89
C ARG A 426 27.18 14.39 -7.06
N LYS A 427 27.15 15.70 -7.28
CA LYS A 427 27.99 16.34 -8.32
C LYS A 427 29.47 16.18 -8.02
N ALA A 428 29.89 16.43 -6.78
CA ALA A 428 31.29 16.30 -6.37
C ALA A 428 31.84 14.88 -6.57
N ILE A 429 31.01 13.85 -6.41
CA ILE A 429 31.43 12.44 -6.59
C ILE A 429 31.12 11.86 -7.98
N SER A 430 30.48 12.61 -8.88
CA SER A 430 30.01 12.10 -10.18
C SER A 430 31.12 11.56 -11.08
N GLY A 431 32.36 12.04 -10.93
CA GLY A 431 33.54 11.52 -11.63
C GLY A 431 34.11 10.22 -11.04
N VAL A 432 33.59 9.75 -9.90
CA VAL A 432 34.07 8.56 -9.19
C VAL A 432 33.06 7.43 -9.22
N ALA A 433 31.77 7.72 -8.99
CA ALA A 433 30.71 6.71 -9.07
C ALA A 433 29.34 7.35 -9.32
N ASP A 434 28.47 6.61 -10.01
CA ASP A 434 27.04 6.93 -10.10
C ASP A 434 26.28 6.23 -8.97
N ILE A 435 25.88 7.00 -7.96
CA ILE A 435 25.19 6.51 -6.77
C ILE A 435 23.79 7.11 -6.74
N GLN A 436 22.78 6.25 -6.61
CA GLN A 436 21.37 6.62 -6.54
C GLN A 436 20.84 6.49 -5.12
N LEU A 437 20.14 7.53 -4.65
CA LEU A 437 19.37 7.52 -3.40
C LEU A 437 17.99 6.93 -3.69
N GLN A 438 17.69 5.75 -3.14
CA GLN A 438 16.46 5.00 -3.35
C GLN A 438 15.39 5.36 -2.30
N GLU A 439 15.79 5.43 -1.03
CA GLU A 439 14.90 5.74 0.08
C GLU A 439 15.59 6.74 1.01
N TYR A 440 14.81 7.66 1.56
CA TYR A 440 15.23 8.62 2.56
C TYR A 440 14.16 8.64 3.66
N HIS A 441 14.57 8.40 4.90
CA HIS A 441 13.70 8.41 6.06
C HIS A 441 14.35 9.23 7.18
N VAL A 442 13.54 10.01 7.89
CA VAL A 442 14.01 10.84 8.99
C VAL A 442 13.09 10.70 10.19
N ASP A 443 13.69 10.44 11.34
CA ASP A 443 13.01 10.27 12.63
C ASP A 443 13.60 11.20 13.67
N ALA A 444 12.74 11.80 14.50
CA ALA A 444 13.18 12.49 15.71
C ALA A 444 13.32 11.47 16.84
N ILE A 445 14.52 11.27 17.36
CA ILE A 445 14.80 10.34 18.47
C ILE A 445 14.30 10.92 19.80
N THR A 446 14.46 12.23 19.98
CA THR A 446 14.05 12.94 21.20
C THR A 446 13.04 14.03 20.87
N GLY A 447 12.24 14.45 21.84
CA GLY A 447 11.38 15.63 21.70
C GLY A 447 12.13 16.92 21.99
N GLY A 448 11.67 18.04 21.44
CA GLY A 448 12.26 19.37 21.65
C GLY A 448 12.76 20.02 20.36
N THR A 449 13.07 21.32 20.41
CA THR A 449 13.63 22.06 19.25
C THR A 449 15.09 21.71 18.96
N ASP A 450 15.74 21.00 19.88
CA ASP A 450 17.10 20.47 19.84
C ASP A 450 17.11 18.94 19.69
N ALA A 451 16.01 18.37 19.18
CA ALA A 451 15.86 16.94 18.99
C ALA A 451 17.04 16.33 18.23
N LEU A 452 17.55 15.20 18.73
CA LEU A 452 18.47 14.38 17.95
C LEU A 452 17.67 13.76 16.80
N VAL A 453 18.10 14.05 15.57
CA VAL A 453 17.48 13.55 14.35
C VAL A 453 18.28 12.36 13.85
N GLU A 454 17.59 11.26 13.57
CA GLU A 454 18.11 10.09 12.87
C GLU A 454 17.72 10.17 11.41
N VAL A 455 18.69 10.06 10.51
CA VAL A 455 18.45 9.94 9.08
C VAL A 455 18.92 8.58 8.63
N LEU A 456 18.02 7.84 7.97
CA LEU A 456 18.29 6.57 7.31
C LEU A 456 18.17 6.77 5.80
N VAL A 457 19.20 6.36 5.07
CA VAL A 457 19.23 6.41 3.61
C VAL A 457 19.50 5.03 3.04
N LYS A 458 18.87 4.74 1.90
CA LYS A 458 19.15 3.56 1.08
C LYS A 458 19.79 4.01 -0.21
N LEU A 459 21.03 3.59 -0.44
CA LEU A 459 21.80 3.94 -1.62
C LEU A 459 22.01 2.71 -2.51
N SER A 460 22.14 2.94 -3.81
CA SER A 460 22.44 1.87 -4.77
C SER A 460 23.49 2.28 -5.79
N LYS A 461 24.32 1.31 -6.19
CA LYS A 461 25.36 1.41 -7.23
C LYS A 461 25.56 0.04 -7.87
N ASP A 462 25.54 -0.04 -9.19
CA ASP A 462 25.81 -1.27 -9.96
C ASP A 462 25.04 -2.52 -9.47
N GLY A 463 23.78 -2.34 -9.07
CA GLY A 463 22.91 -3.41 -8.55
C GLY A 463 23.13 -3.78 -7.08
N LYS A 464 24.15 -3.23 -6.41
CA LYS A 464 24.32 -3.33 -4.94
C LYS A 464 23.50 -2.26 -4.25
N ILE A 465 22.90 -2.61 -3.12
CA ILE A 465 22.08 -1.72 -2.28
C ILE A 465 22.63 -1.75 -0.87
N ILE A 466 22.75 -0.58 -0.23
CA ILE A 466 23.17 -0.47 1.17
C ILE A 466 22.26 0.46 1.94
N THR A 467 22.04 0.14 3.22
CA THR A 467 21.41 1.07 4.17
C THR A 467 22.48 1.77 5.00
N SER A 468 22.39 3.09 5.10
CA SER A 468 23.29 3.90 5.90
C SER A 468 22.55 4.88 6.78
N ARG A 469 23.23 5.36 7.82
CA ARG A 469 22.66 6.18 8.88
C ARG A 469 23.54 7.38 9.19
N GLY A 470 22.89 8.50 9.50
CA GLY A 470 23.48 9.66 10.18
C GLY A 470 22.61 10.07 11.36
N ALA A 471 23.21 10.63 12.40
CA ALA A 471 22.46 11.09 13.57
C ALA A 471 23.07 12.34 14.20
N ARG A 472 22.37 13.47 14.07
CA ARG A 472 22.78 14.78 14.61
C ARG A 472 21.55 15.61 14.99
N THR A 473 21.75 16.65 15.76
CA THR A 473 20.71 17.66 16.02
C THR A 473 20.40 18.49 14.77
N ASP A 474 21.40 18.68 13.89
CA ASP A 474 21.23 19.28 12.57
C ASP A 474 20.83 18.22 11.54
N ILE A 475 19.60 18.31 11.04
CA ILE A 475 19.03 17.39 10.04
C ILE A 475 19.80 17.39 8.71
N ILE A 476 20.36 18.53 8.29
CA ILE A 476 21.11 18.63 7.04
C ILE A 476 22.41 17.86 7.19
N MET A 477 23.14 18.10 8.28
CA MET A 477 24.38 17.38 8.56
C MET A 477 24.13 15.89 8.77
N ALA A 478 23.08 15.50 9.51
CA ALA A 478 22.70 14.09 9.67
C ALA A 478 22.45 13.42 8.31
N SER A 479 21.78 14.13 7.40
CA SER A 479 21.48 13.63 6.05
C SER A 479 22.74 13.46 5.20
N VAL A 480 23.61 14.47 5.19
CA VAL A 480 24.86 14.44 4.43
C VAL A 480 25.79 13.34 4.95
N GLU A 481 25.88 13.17 6.28
CA GLU A 481 26.66 12.07 6.88
C GLU A 481 26.11 10.70 6.52
N ALA A 482 24.78 10.51 6.58
CA ALA A 482 24.14 9.25 6.17
C ALA A 482 24.51 8.90 4.72
N VAL A 483 24.44 9.89 3.82
CA VAL A 483 24.79 9.72 2.41
C VAL A 483 26.29 9.44 2.24
N LEU A 484 27.17 10.19 2.89
CA LEU A 484 28.62 9.99 2.78
C LEU A 484 29.07 8.64 3.35
N ASN A 485 28.48 8.18 4.45
CA ASN A 485 28.75 6.85 5.00
C ASN A 485 28.38 5.77 3.99
N GLY A 486 27.20 5.86 3.38
CA GLY A 486 26.79 4.92 2.34
C GLY A 486 27.60 5.03 1.04
N ILE A 487 28.06 6.24 0.66
CA ILE A 487 28.94 6.44 -0.50
C ILE A 487 30.29 5.77 -0.26
N ASN A 488 30.94 6.05 0.87
CA ASN A 488 32.23 5.45 1.20
C ASN A 488 32.14 3.92 1.19
N TYR A 489 31.01 3.37 1.66
CA TYR A 489 30.75 1.93 1.52
C TYR A 489 30.76 1.46 0.06
N LEU A 490 29.94 2.09 -0.80
CA LEU A 490 29.81 1.69 -2.21
C LEU A 490 31.08 1.94 -3.04
N LEU A 491 32.05 2.68 -2.50
CA LEU A 491 33.34 2.95 -3.13
C LEU A 491 34.46 2.02 -2.66
N ASP A 492 34.31 1.32 -1.54
CA ASP A 492 35.35 0.53 -0.88
C ASP A 492 35.45 -0.94 -1.30
N GLU A 493 35.38 -1.15 -2.63
CA GLU A 493 35.82 -2.41 -3.27
C GLU A 493 37.32 -2.68 -3.07
#